data_AF-A0AAW8TZS0-F1
#
_entry.id   AF-A0AAW8TZS0-F1
#
_cell.length_a   1.000
_cell.length_b   1.000
_cell.length_c   1.000
_cell.angle_alpha   90.00
_cell.angle_beta   90.00
_cell.angle_gamma   90.00
#
_symmetry.space_group_name_H-M   'P 1'
#
loop_
_entity.id
_entity.type
_entity.pdbx_description
1 polymer ?
#
loop_
_entity_poly.entity_id
_entity_poly.type
_entity_poly.pdbx_seq_one_letter_code
_entity_poly.pdbx_strand_id
1 'polypeptide(L)' 'MVNEYLDQKLAGLLNTFVPRRYLNQQQAVRYTGTSPATLNEWRDHGMKVIIFGEKSRPKYDVKDLDEWMEKHKV' A
#
# COMPACT_ATOMS: atom_id res chain seq x y z
N MET A 1 -20.30 -12.32 -23.22
CA MET A 1 -20.04 -13.74 -22.87
C MET A 1 -18.67 -13.98 -22.23
N VAL A 2 -17.52 -13.97 -22.93
CA VAL A 2 -16.21 -14.26 -22.27
C VAL A 2 -15.81 -13.19 -21.25
N ASN A 3 -15.98 -11.91 -21.57
CA ASN A 3 -15.63 -10.81 -20.65
C ASN A 3 -16.52 -10.76 -19.40
N GLU A 4 -17.84 -10.94 -19.54
CA GLU A 4 -18.76 -10.95 -18.39
C GLU A 4 -18.45 -12.07 -17.39
N TYR A 5 -18.03 -13.24 -17.89
CA TYR A 5 -17.63 -14.35 -17.02
C TYR A 5 -16.34 -14.04 -16.23
N LEU A 6 -15.36 -13.41 -16.89
CA LEU A 6 -14.12 -12.95 -16.24
C LEU A 6 -14.40 -11.87 -15.18
N ASP A 7 -15.28 -10.91 -15.50
CA ASP A 7 -15.66 -9.82 -14.60
C ASP A 7 -16.37 -10.36 -13.35
N GLN A 8 -17.30 -11.31 -13.51
CA GLN A 8 -17.98 -11.95 -12.37
C GLN A 8 -17.01 -12.75 -11.49
N LYS A 9 -16.06 -13.44 -12.10
CA LYS A 9 -15.05 -14.23 -11.36
C LYS A 9 -14.08 -13.32 -10.61
N LEU A 10 -13.66 -12.21 -11.22
CA LEU A 10 -12.82 -11.20 -10.60
C LEU A 10 -13.56 -10.51 -9.44
N ALA A 11 -14.82 -10.14 -9.64
CA ALA A 11 -15.66 -9.56 -8.59
C ALA A 11 -15.78 -10.50 -7.38
N GLY A 12 -16.00 -11.81 -7.61
CA GLY A 12 -16.06 -12.79 -6.52
C GLY A 12 -14.74 -12.95 -5.75
N LEU A 13 -13.60 -12.91 -6.44
CA LEU A 13 -12.27 -12.93 -5.82
C LEU A 13 -12.02 -11.67 -4.98
N LEU A 14 -12.39 -10.49 -5.49
CA LEU A 14 -12.18 -9.22 -4.82
C LEU A 14 -13.14 -9.00 -3.64
N ASN A 15 -14.35 -9.56 -3.69
CA ASN A 15 -15.35 -9.42 -2.63
C ASN A 15 -14.90 -10.03 -1.29
N THR A 16 -13.91 -10.94 -1.34
CA THR A 16 -13.30 -11.56 -0.15
C THR A 16 -11.87 -11.07 0.11
N PHE A 17 -11.33 -10.24 -0.78
CA PHE A 17 -9.96 -9.76 -0.68
C PHE A 17 -9.88 -8.61 0.32
N VAL A 18 -9.36 -8.91 1.51
CA VAL A 18 -8.92 -7.89 2.45
C VAL A 18 -7.48 -7.52 2.11
N PRO A 19 -7.19 -6.27 1.70
CA PRO A 19 -5.82 -5.84 1.45
C PRO A 19 -4.97 -6.06 2.69
N ARG A 20 -3.73 -6.51 2.49
CA ARG A 20 -2.78 -6.63 3.62
C ARG A 20 -2.59 -5.25 4.23
N ARG A 21 -2.96 -5.09 5.50
CA ARG A 21 -2.80 -3.83 6.24
C ARG A 21 -1.36 -3.32 6.23
N TYR A 22 -0.38 -4.22 6.29
CA TYR A 22 1.04 -3.88 6.34
C TYR A 22 1.75 -4.30 5.05
N LEU A 23 2.24 -3.31 4.32
CA LEU A 23 2.90 -3.46 3.04
C LEU A 23 4.42 -3.44 3.21
N ASN A 24 5.14 -4.21 2.40
CA ASN A 24 6.56 -3.94 2.18
C ASN A 24 6.74 -2.76 1.21
N GLN A 25 7.96 -2.26 1.01
CA GLN A 25 8.20 -1.09 0.17
C GLN A 25 7.72 -1.26 -1.28
N GLN A 26 7.92 -2.43 -1.90
CA GLN A 26 7.45 -2.68 -3.27
C GLN A 26 5.92 -2.68 -3.36
N GLN A 27 5.24 -3.21 -2.35
CA GLN A 27 3.78 -3.19 -2.27
C GLN A 27 3.26 -1.78 -2.02
N ALA A 28 3.91 -1.02 -1.14
CA ALA A 28 3.56 0.38 -0.88
C ALA A 28 3.71 1.23 -2.15
N VAL A 29 4.81 1.07 -2.92
CA VAL A 29 5.00 1.70 -4.23
C VAL A 29 3.83 1.42 -5.18
N ARG A 30 3.40 0.16 -5.27
CA ARG A 30 2.27 -0.22 -6.13
C ARG A 30 0.95 0.36 -5.63
N TYR A 31 0.78 0.44 -4.32
CA TYR A 31 -0.42 0.97 -3.69
C TYR A 31 -0.56 2.49 -3.89
N THR A 32 0.53 3.23 -3.67
CA THR A 32 0.54 4.70 -3.76
C THR A 32 0.78 5.22 -5.18
N GLY A 33 1.23 4.38 -6.10
CA GLY A 33 1.60 4.80 -7.47
C GLY A 33 2.87 5.67 -7.53
N THR A 34 3.72 5.62 -6.49
CA THR A 34 4.94 6.45 -6.40
C THR A 34 6.23 5.65 -6.65
N SER A 35 7.38 6.31 -6.63
CA SER A 35 8.68 5.63 -6.75
C SER A 35 9.21 5.17 -5.38
N PRO A 36 10.13 4.18 -5.33
CA PRO A 36 10.83 3.84 -4.09
C PRO A 36 11.57 5.03 -3.46
N ALA A 37 12.11 5.92 -4.30
CA ALA A 37 12.81 7.13 -3.85
C ALA A 37 11.84 8.07 -3.13
N THR A 38 10.64 8.27 -3.68
CA THR A 38 9.58 9.07 -3.06
C THR A 38 9.15 8.51 -1.70
N LEU A 39 9.01 7.19 -1.55
CA LEU A 39 8.70 6.60 -0.23
C LEU A 39 9.83 6.77 0.78
N ASN A 40 11.09 6.70 0.35
CA ASN A 40 12.22 6.98 1.23
C ASN A 40 12.19 8.44 1.69
N GLU A 41 11.95 9.36 0.77
CA GLU A 41 11.80 10.79 1.07
C GLU A 41 10.65 11.03 2.06
N TRP A 42 9.48 10.41 1.87
CA TRP A 42 8.37 10.53 2.82
C TRP A 42 8.74 10.05 4.22
N ARG A 43 9.44 8.91 4.32
CA ARG A 43 9.93 8.40 5.61
C ARG A 43 10.91 9.38 6.24
N ASP A 44 11.83 9.92 5.47
CA ASP A 44 12.84 10.87 5.95
C ASP A 44 12.20 12.19 6.39
N HIS A 45 11.03 12.55 5.83
CA HIS A 45 10.17 13.65 6.27
C HIS A 45 9.20 13.29 7.42
N GLY A 46 9.29 12.09 7.99
CA GLY A 46 8.54 11.70 9.18
C GLY A 46 7.28 10.85 8.93
N MET A 47 7.10 10.31 7.72
CA MET A 47 6.06 9.31 7.49
C MET A 47 6.33 8.08 8.37
N LYS A 48 5.31 7.65 9.11
CA LYS A 48 5.40 6.53 10.03
C LYS A 48 5.62 5.22 9.29
N VAL A 49 6.43 4.36 9.88
CA VAL A 49 6.64 2.97 9.46
C VAL A 49 6.61 2.07 10.68
N ILE A 50 6.27 0.81 10.47
CA ILE A 50 6.22 -0.20 11.52
C ILE A 50 7.44 -1.11 11.42
N ILE A 51 8.12 -1.30 12.54
CA ILE A 51 9.24 -2.23 12.70
C ILE A 51 8.77 -3.34 13.64
N PHE A 52 8.54 -4.54 13.11
CA PHE A 52 8.02 -5.69 13.88
C PHE A 52 9.08 -6.43 14.71
N GLY A 53 10.33 -5.95 14.68
CA GLY A 53 11.46 -6.50 15.42
C GLY A 53 12.76 -5.83 15.01
N GLU A 54 13.79 -5.89 15.85
CA GLU A 54 15.04 -5.11 15.71
C GLU A 54 15.76 -5.27 14.36
N LYS A 55 15.67 -6.45 13.74
CA LYS A 55 16.29 -6.76 12.44
C LYS A 55 15.30 -6.78 11.27
N SER A 56 14.04 -6.42 11.52
CA SER A 56 12.99 -6.49 10.49
C SER A 56 13.08 -5.30 9.54
N ARG A 57 12.77 -5.54 8.27
CA ARG A 57 12.59 -4.45 7.31
C ARG A 57 11.30 -3.68 7.66
N PRO A 58 11.29 -2.34 7.53
CA PRO A 58 10.10 -1.54 7.78
C PRO A 58 8.91 -2.00 6.94
N LYS A 59 7.72 -1.87 7.54
CA LYS A 59 6.43 -2.05 6.89
C LYS A 59 5.66 -0.73 6.89
N TYR A 60 4.80 -0.57 5.90
CA TYR A 60 3.95 0.60 5.73
C TYR A 60 2.52 0.20 6.06
N ASP A 61 1.87 0.85 7.04
CA ASP A 61 0.44 0.69 7.28
C ASP A 61 -0.31 1.46 6.18
N VAL A 62 -1.29 0.81 5.56
CA VAL A 62 -2.14 1.42 4.52
C VAL A 62 -2.81 2.70 5.03
N LYS A 63 -3.27 2.72 6.29
CA LYS A 63 -3.90 3.89 6.89
C LYS A 63 -2.94 5.07 7.01
N ASP A 64 -1.70 4.81 7.44
CA ASP A 64 -0.68 5.85 7.56
C ASP A 64 -0.28 6.40 6.17
N LEU A 65 -0.26 5.55 5.14
CA LEU A 65 -0.03 5.98 3.75
C LEU A 65 -1.16 6.88 3.26
N ASP A 66 -2.42 6.50 3.48
CA ASP A 66 -3.58 7.29 3.07
C ASP A 66 -3.61 8.66 3.78
N GLU A 67 -3.39 8.67 5.10
CA GLU A 67 -3.30 9.90 5.90
C GLU A 67 -2.14 10.81 5.43
N TRP A 68 -0.99 10.22 5.11
CA TRP A 68 0.15 10.97 4.59
C TRP A 68 -0.17 11.61 3.24
N MET A 69 -0.73 10.82 2.30
CA MET A 69 -1.10 11.31 0.98
C MET A 69 -2.14 12.41 1.08
N GLU A 70 -3.17 12.26 1.91
CA GLU A 70 -4.21 13.28 2.12
C GLU A 70 -3.63 14.60 2.63
N LYS A 71 -2.73 14.54 3.62
CA LYS A 71 -2.13 15.73 4.22
C LYS A 71 -1.21 16.50 3.26
N HIS A 72 -0.61 15.82 2.29
CA HIS A 72 0.39 16.40 1.39
C HIS A 72 -0.10 16.49 -0.06
N LYS A 73 -1.43 16.44 -0.29
CA LYS A 73 -2.02 16.85 -1.57
C LYS A 73 -1.72 18.33 -1.81
N VAL A 74 -1.36 18.67 -3.03
CA VAL A 74 -1.21 20.05 -3.52
C VAL A 74 -2.47 20.42 -4.27
#